data_AF-A0A3A0EC65-F1
#
_entry.id   AF-A0A3A0EC65-F1
#
_cell.length_a   1.000
_cell.length_b   1.000
_cell.length_c   1.000
_cell.angle_alpha   90.00
_cell.angle_beta   90.00
_cell.angle_gamma   90.00
#
_symmetry.space_group_name_H-M   'P 1'
#
loop_
_entity.id
_entity.type
_entity.pdbx_description
1 polymer ?
#
loop_
_entity_poly.entity_id
_entity_poly.type
_entity_poly.pdbx_seq_one_letter_code
_entity_poly.pdbx_strand_id
1 'polypeptide(L)'
;MSALAHAAKSLLLAEFVSAFFLTMRQFFSPKYTVNYPHEKGPVSPRFRGEHALRRYPNGEERCIACKLCEAICPAQAITIEAGPRRNDGTRRTVRYDIDMVKCIYCGFCQEACPVDAIVEGPNFEFATETREELYYDKEKLLANGDRWEREIARNMELDAPYR
;
A
#
# COMPACT_ATOMS: atom_id res chain seq x y z
N MET A 1 -53.58 -19.95 4.54
CA MET A 1 -53.39 -18.62 5.16
C MET A 1 -53.90 -17.58 4.15
N SER A 2 -54.94 -16.84 4.52
CA SER A 2 -55.95 -16.33 3.58
C SER A 2 -55.44 -15.24 2.63
N ALA A 3 -55.84 -15.32 1.36
CA ALA A 3 -55.57 -14.30 0.34
C ALA A 3 -56.00 -12.88 0.79
N LEU A 4 -56.98 -12.80 1.68
CA LEU A 4 -57.49 -11.57 2.28
C LEU A 4 -56.46 -10.86 3.18
N ALA A 5 -55.66 -11.62 3.95
CA ALA A 5 -54.59 -11.06 4.77
C ALA A 5 -53.43 -10.51 3.92
N HIS A 6 -53.17 -11.15 2.78
CA HIS A 6 -52.14 -10.70 1.85
C HIS A 6 -52.58 -9.45 1.08
N ALA A 7 -53.85 -9.40 0.64
CA ALA A 7 -54.45 -8.22 0.04
C ALA A 7 -54.48 -7.02 1.02
N ALA A 8 -54.81 -7.24 2.29
CA ALA A 8 -54.78 -6.19 3.32
C ALA A 8 -53.36 -5.64 3.58
N LYS A 9 -52.34 -6.51 3.67
CA LYS A 9 -50.94 -6.07 3.80
C LYS A 9 -50.45 -5.29 2.57
N SER A 10 -50.89 -5.69 1.38
CA SER A 10 -50.55 -5.02 0.12
C SER A 10 -51.21 -3.65 0.01
N LEU A 11 -52.52 -3.56 0.31
CA LEU A 11 -53.28 -2.30 0.27
C LEU A 11 -52.80 -1.29 1.33
N LEU A 12 -52.45 -1.76 2.53
CA LEU A 12 -51.95 -0.92 3.63
C LEU A 12 -50.43 -0.71 3.58
N LEU A 13 -49.74 -1.25 2.57
CA LEU A 13 -48.30 -1.11 2.37
C LEU A 13 -47.48 -1.39 3.64
N ALA A 14 -47.87 -2.40 4.41
CA ALA A 14 -47.31 -2.66 5.74
C ALA A 14 -45.79 -2.88 5.71
N GLU A 15 -45.29 -3.51 4.65
CA GLU A 15 -43.86 -3.71 4.41
C GLU A 15 -43.10 -2.38 4.18
N PHE A 16 -43.73 -1.41 3.50
CA PHE A 16 -43.15 -0.07 3.32
C PHE A 16 -43.09 0.71 4.63
N VAL A 17 -44.11 0.61 5.47
CA VAL A 17 -44.12 1.26 6.79
C VAL A 17 -43.01 0.69 7.68
N SER A 18 -42.84 -0.63 7.67
CA SER A 18 -41.75 -1.31 8.39
C SER A 18 -40.37 -0.85 7.89
N ALA A 19 -40.16 -0.84 6.57
CA ALA A 19 -38.92 -0.38 5.96
C ALA A 19 -38.64 1.11 6.23
N PHE A 20 -39.68 1.95 6.23
CA PHE A 20 -39.57 3.36 6.58
C PHE A 20 -39.09 3.55 8.02
N PHE A 21 -39.63 2.78 8.97
CA PHE A 21 -39.21 2.87 10.37
C PHE A 21 -37.76 2.40 10.57
N LEU A 22 -37.35 1.34 9.87
CA LEU A 22 -35.95 0.90 9.85
C LEU A 22 -35.02 2.00 9.31
N THR A 23 -35.42 2.64 8.20
CA THR A 23 -34.66 3.73 7.57
C THR A 23 -34.59 4.94 8.51
N MET A 24 -35.69 5.27 9.17
CA MET A 24 -35.77 6.38 10.12
C MET A 24 -34.85 6.13 11.33
N ARG A 25 -34.79 4.91 11.84
CA ARG A 25 -33.84 4.53 12.90
C ARG A 25 -32.40 4.76 12.46
N GLN A 26 -32.03 4.38 11.24
CA GLN A 26 -30.68 4.60 10.71
C GLN A 26 -30.39 6.09 10.41
N PHE A 27 -31.42 6.87 10.09
CA PHE A 27 -31.29 8.31 9.87
C PHE A 27 -30.83 9.03 11.15
N PHE A 28 -31.34 8.63 12.31
CA PHE A 28 -30.93 9.20 13.61
C PHE A 28 -29.71 8.53 14.25
N SER A 29 -29.22 7.41 13.72
CA SER A 29 -27.96 6.82 14.16
C SER A 29 -26.75 7.72 13.84
N PRO A 30 -25.70 7.70 14.68
CA PRO A 30 -24.44 8.38 14.40
C PRO A 30 -23.85 7.90 13.07
N LYS A 31 -23.22 8.82 12.32
CA LYS A 31 -22.64 8.53 11.01
C LYS A 31 -21.24 7.94 11.17
N TYR A 32 -20.95 6.92 10.37
CA TYR A 32 -19.62 6.29 10.31
C TYR A 32 -18.62 7.02 9.40
N THR A 33 -19.03 8.16 8.83
CA THR A 33 -18.23 8.94 7.90
C THR A 33 -17.05 9.59 8.62
N VAL A 34 -15.83 9.30 8.17
CA VAL A 34 -14.62 10.02 8.56
C VAL A 34 -14.45 11.26 7.71
N ASN A 35 -13.93 12.34 8.29
CA ASN A 35 -13.71 13.60 7.57
C ASN A 35 -12.34 13.64 6.88
N TYR A 36 -12.21 12.93 5.76
CA TYR A 36 -11.01 13.02 4.91
C TYR A 36 -10.97 14.40 4.22
N PRO A 37 -9.86 15.16 4.25
CA PRO A 37 -8.47 14.76 4.55
C PRO A 37 -7.97 15.04 5.98
N HIS A 38 -8.80 15.59 6.87
CA HIS A 38 -8.39 15.97 8.23
C HIS A 38 -8.25 14.77 9.17
N GLU A 39 -9.09 13.77 8.99
CA GLU A 39 -9.07 12.50 9.71
C GLU A 39 -8.85 11.36 8.72
N LYS A 40 -7.83 10.54 8.96
CA LYS A 40 -7.51 9.37 8.13
C LYS A 40 -7.98 8.09 8.81
N GLY A 41 -8.31 7.08 8.00
CA GLY A 41 -8.63 5.75 8.51
C GLY A 41 -7.42 5.10 9.22
N PRO A 42 -7.65 4.19 10.17
CA PRO A 42 -6.56 3.47 10.81
C PRO A 42 -5.86 2.55 9.80
N VAL A 43 -4.53 2.65 9.73
CA VAL A 43 -3.68 1.78 8.90
C VAL A 43 -2.90 0.80 9.79
N SER A 44 -2.75 -0.44 9.33
CA SER A 44 -1.95 -1.43 10.04
C SER A 44 -0.45 -1.24 9.74
N PRO A 45 0.46 -1.69 10.61
CA PRO A 45 1.90 -1.70 10.31
C PRO A 45 2.28 -2.53 9.07
N ARG A 46 1.38 -3.45 8.65
CA ARG A 46 1.52 -4.32 7.48
C ARG A 46 0.95 -3.72 6.20
N PHE A 47 0.54 -2.45 6.25
CA PHE A 47 0.00 -1.78 5.07
C PHE A 47 1.04 -1.75 3.94
N ARG A 48 0.56 -1.94 2.71
CA ARG A 48 1.37 -2.01 1.50
C ARG A 48 1.08 -0.80 0.62
N GLY A 49 2.00 0.16 0.61
CA GLY A 49 1.87 1.42 -0.11
C GLY A 49 3.05 1.71 -1.04
N GLU A 50 3.46 2.97 -1.06
CA GLU A 50 4.54 3.49 -1.89
C GLU A 50 5.86 2.76 -1.58
N HIS A 51 6.58 2.36 -2.63
CA HIS A 51 7.83 1.65 -2.46
C HIS A 51 8.96 2.60 -2.02
N ALA A 52 9.86 2.08 -1.20
CA ALA A 52 11.01 2.82 -0.70
C ALA A 52 12.27 1.93 -0.66
N LEU A 53 13.41 2.51 -1.04
CA LEU A 53 14.72 1.89 -0.84
C LEU A 53 15.37 2.44 0.43
N ARG A 54 15.68 1.56 1.37
CA ARG A 54 16.26 1.91 2.66
C ARG A 54 17.78 1.95 2.64
N ARG A 55 18.31 2.68 3.62
CA ARG A 55 19.74 2.76 3.93
C ARG A 55 20.04 2.08 5.26
N TYR A 56 21.31 1.73 5.45
CA TYR A 56 21.86 1.38 6.74
C TYR A 56 22.03 2.66 7.59
N PRO A 57 22.17 2.55 8.93
CA PRO A 57 22.42 3.70 9.80
C PRO A 57 23.70 4.50 9.47
N ASN A 58 24.65 3.89 8.75
CA ASN A 58 25.86 4.54 8.25
C ASN A 58 25.63 5.38 6.97
N GLY A 59 24.40 5.42 6.43
CA GLY A 59 24.04 6.13 5.21
C GLY A 59 24.23 5.32 3.92
N GLU A 60 24.77 4.11 4.00
CA GLU A 60 24.97 3.26 2.84
C GLU A 60 23.66 2.61 2.38
N GLU A 61 23.46 2.47 1.07
CA GLU A 61 22.29 1.76 0.54
C GLU A 61 22.31 0.27 0.92
N ARG A 62 21.15 -0.28 1.33
CA ARG A 62 21.05 -1.69 1.70
C ARG A 62 21.12 -2.63 0.50
N CYS A 63 20.72 -2.16 -0.68
CA CYS A 63 20.58 -3.00 -1.87
C CYS A 63 21.93 -3.52 -2.39
N ILE A 64 22.07 -4.85 -2.42
CA ILE A 64 23.26 -5.56 -2.93
C ILE A 64 23.12 -6.07 -4.37
N ALA A 65 22.08 -5.64 -5.09
CA ALA A 65 21.80 -6.06 -6.46
C ALA A 65 21.73 -7.59 -6.66
N CYS A 66 21.04 -8.29 -5.75
CA CYS A 66 20.83 -9.75 -5.81
C CYS A 66 19.80 -10.18 -6.87
N LYS A 67 18.94 -9.25 -7.34
CA LYS A 67 17.87 -9.48 -8.33
C LYS A 67 16.75 -10.44 -7.90
N LEU A 68 16.66 -10.78 -6.62
CA LEU A 68 15.57 -11.64 -6.10
C LEU A 68 14.19 -10.97 -6.23
N CYS A 69 14.11 -9.67 -5.96
CA CYS A 69 12.88 -8.90 -6.11
C CYS A 69 12.41 -8.78 -7.58
N GLU A 70 13.35 -8.70 -8.53
CA GLU A 70 13.06 -8.75 -9.97
C GLU A 70 12.51 -10.12 -10.38
N ALA A 71 13.11 -11.20 -9.86
CA ALA A 71 12.71 -12.57 -10.18
C ALA A 71 11.34 -12.97 -9.61
N ILE A 72 11.01 -12.54 -8.39
CA ILE A 72 9.75 -12.90 -7.73
C ILE A 72 8.57 -12.03 -8.14
N CYS A 73 8.82 -10.88 -8.79
CA CYS A 73 7.77 -9.93 -9.13
C CYS A 73 6.76 -10.55 -10.12
N PRO A 74 5.50 -10.77 -9.73
CA PRO A 74 4.53 -11.46 -10.58
C PRO A 74 4.14 -10.62 -11.81
N ALA A 75 4.21 -9.29 -11.68
CA ALA A 75 3.89 -8.35 -12.75
C ALA A 75 5.12 -7.88 -13.56
N GLN A 76 6.32 -8.38 -13.23
CA GLN A 76 7.59 -7.97 -13.85
C GLN A 76 7.75 -6.43 -13.92
N ALA A 77 7.36 -5.74 -12.84
CA ALA A 77 7.37 -4.28 -12.75
C ALA A 77 8.76 -3.70 -12.44
N ILE A 78 9.68 -4.52 -11.92
CA ILE A 78 11.00 -4.10 -11.44
C ILE A 78 12.04 -4.43 -12.52
N THR A 79 12.89 -3.46 -12.85
CA THR A 79 14.04 -3.66 -13.74
C THR A 79 15.33 -3.29 -13.00
N ILE A 80 16.29 -4.22 -12.93
CA ILE A 80 17.53 -4.03 -12.16
C ILE A 80 18.75 -4.24 -13.05
N GLU A 81 19.67 -3.28 -13.05
CA GLU A 81 21.00 -3.45 -13.63
C GLU A 81 22.06 -3.33 -12.53
N ALA A 82 22.87 -4.38 -12.38
CA ALA A 82 23.94 -4.45 -11.40
C ALA A 82 25.26 -4.04 -12.04
N GLY A 83 26.06 -3.23 -11.34
CA GLY A 83 27.39 -2.84 -11.78
C GLY A 83 28.33 -2.63 -10.60
N PRO A 84 29.66 -2.67 -10.83
CA PRO A 84 30.62 -2.30 -9.82
C PRO A 84 30.50 -0.80 -9.53
N ARG A 85 30.42 -0.42 -8.25
CA ARG A 85 30.48 0.97 -7.86
C ARG A 85 31.88 1.52 -8.19
N ARG A 86 31.96 2.67 -8.88
CA ARG A 86 33.21 3.22 -9.45
C ARG A 86 34.33 3.49 -8.43
N ASN A 87 33.96 3.72 -7.17
CA ASN A 87 34.87 4.07 -6.07
C ASN A 87 35.37 2.83 -5.31
N ASP A 88 34.48 1.91 -4.93
CA ASP A 88 34.81 0.86 -3.94
C ASP A 88 34.81 -0.56 -4.53
N GLY A 89 34.42 -0.74 -5.80
CA GLY A 89 34.32 -2.06 -6.45
C GLY A 89 33.19 -2.95 -5.92
N THR A 90 32.46 -2.51 -4.90
CA THR A 90 31.30 -3.22 -4.34
C THR A 90 30.18 -3.35 -5.37
N ARG A 91 29.50 -4.50 -5.37
CA ARG A 91 28.35 -4.75 -6.24
C ARG A 91 27.15 -3.94 -5.76
N ARG A 92 26.67 -3.02 -6.61
CA ARG A 92 25.53 -2.15 -6.33
C ARG A 92 24.65 -2.02 -7.58
N THR A 93 23.45 -1.47 -7.39
CA THR A 93 22.53 -1.22 -8.50
C THR A 93 22.96 0.06 -9.23
N VAL A 94 23.17 -0.03 -10.53
CA VAL A 94 23.32 1.14 -11.41
C VAL A 94 21.93 1.67 -11.75
N ARG A 95 21.00 0.75 -12.00
CA ARG A 95 19.62 1.03 -12.33
C ARG A 95 18.71 0.18 -11.47
N TYR A 96 17.68 0.79 -10.90
CA TYR A 96 16.65 0.13 -10.13
C TYR A 96 15.37 0.90 -10.36
N ASP A 97 14.57 0.43 -11.31
CA ASP A 97 13.37 1.12 -11.74
C ASP A 97 12.15 0.27 -11.38
N ILE A 98 11.07 0.92 -10.94
CA ILE A 98 9.78 0.29 -10.70
C ILE A 98 8.71 1.05 -11.48
N ASP A 99 8.00 0.33 -12.36
CA ASP A 99 6.78 0.83 -12.98
C ASP A 99 5.59 0.64 -12.03
N MET A 100 5.15 1.72 -11.38
CA MET A 100 4.04 1.67 -10.41
C MET A 100 2.68 1.38 -11.08
N VAL A 101 2.56 1.52 -12.40
CA VAL A 101 1.35 1.17 -13.16
C VAL A 101 1.26 -0.35 -13.36
N LYS A 102 2.40 -1.03 -13.46
CA LYS A 102 2.46 -2.50 -13.50
C LYS A 102 2.41 -3.13 -12.11
N CYS A 103 2.95 -2.44 -11.10
CA CYS A 103 3.00 -2.98 -9.75
C CYS A 103 1.59 -3.23 -9.19
N ILE A 104 1.40 -4.41 -8.58
CA ILE A 104 0.13 -4.81 -7.96
C ILE A 104 0.15 -4.72 -6.43
N TYR A 105 1.20 -4.14 -5.83
CA TYR A 105 1.35 -3.94 -4.38
C TYR A 105 1.14 -5.22 -3.55
N CYS A 106 1.77 -6.31 -3.99
CA CYS A 106 1.63 -7.61 -3.33
C CYS A 106 2.58 -7.82 -2.14
N GLY A 107 3.66 -7.04 -2.00
CA GLY A 107 4.65 -7.19 -0.94
C GLY A 107 5.69 -8.29 -1.12
N PHE A 108 5.65 -9.09 -2.21
CA PHE A 108 6.65 -10.15 -2.43
C PHE A 108 8.07 -9.64 -2.57
N CYS A 109 8.25 -8.42 -3.07
CA CYS A 109 9.57 -7.78 -3.16
C CYS A 109 10.19 -7.53 -1.78
N GLN A 110 9.36 -7.17 -0.79
CA GLN A 110 9.79 -6.92 0.58
C GLN A 110 10.17 -8.22 1.30
N GLU A 111 9.37 -9.28 1.14
CA GLU A 111 9.64 -10.59 1.75
C GLU A 111 10.84 -11.31 1.10
N ALA A 112 11.03 -11.16 -0.20
CA ALA A 112 12.14 -11.77 -0.91
C ALA A 112 13.48 -11.05 -0.69
N CYS A 113 13.49 -9.86 -0.08
CA CYS A 113 14.71 -9.09 0.10
C CYS A 113 15.52 -9.63 1.30
N PRO A 114 16.75 -10.15 1.10
CA PRO A 114 17.52 -10.74 2.18
C PRO A 114 18.15 -9.71 3.15
N VAL A 115 18.04 -8.41 2.83
CA VAL A 115 18.73 -7.30 3.53
C VAL A 115 17.77 -6.15 3.85
N ASP A 116 16.46 -6.35 3.67
CA ASP A 116 15.41 -5.34 3.84
C ASP A 116 15.68 -4.03 3.10
N ALA A 117 16.17 -4.13 1.86
CA ALA A 117 16.48 -2.96 1.04
C ALA A 117 15.23 -2.32 0.45
N ILE A 118 14.38 -3.11 -0.21
CA ILE A 118 13.11 -2.65 -0.77
C ILE A 118 12.00 -2.97 0.23
N VAL A 119 11.18 -1.98 0.54
CA VAL A 119 10.04 -2.11 1.44
C VAL A 119 8.85 -1.36 0.86
N GLU A 120 7.65 -1.81 1.20
CA GLU A 120 6.43 -1.05 0.95
C GLU A 120 6.15 -0.16 2.17
N GLY A 121 6.13 1.14 1.95
CA GLY A 121 5.90 2.15 2.98
C GLY A 121 4.41 2.35 3.31
N PRO A 122 4.12 3.16 4.33
CA PRO A 122 2.74 3.45 4.73
C PRO A 122 2.04 4.46 3.81
N ASN A 123 2.77 5.13 2.92
CA ASN A 123 2.20 6.18 2.08
C ASN A 123 1.31 5.59 0.99
N PHE A 124 0.08 6.10 0.86
CA PHE A 124 -0.86 5.75 -0.20
C PHE A 124 -1.32 6.98 -1.01
N GLU A 125 -0.90 8.18 -0.61
CA GLU A 125 -1.32 9.46 -1.20
C GLU A 125 -0.23 9.98 -2.16
N PHE A 126 0.01 9.24 -3.23
CA PHE A 126 1.00 9.60 -4.27
C PHE A 126 0.38 9.64 -5.67
N ALA A 127 -0.90 10.02 -5.76
CA ALA A 127 -1.54 10.25 -7.05
C ALA A 127 -0.81 11.37 -7.81
N THR A 128 -0.53 11.13 -9.08
CA THR A 128 0.17 12.03 -9.98
C THR A 128 -0.72 12.40 -11.16
N GLU A 129 -0.43 13.53 -11.81
CA GLU A 129 -1.19 13.99 -12.97
C GLU A 129 -0.72 13.30 -14.26
N THR A 130 0.56 12.92 -14.33
CA THR A 130 1.16 12.25 -15.49
C THR A 130 1.55 10.82 -15.18
N ARG A 131 1.62 9.99 -16.23
CA ARG A 131 2.02 8.58 -16.11
C ARG A 131 3.52 8.44 -15.93
N GLU A 132 4.27 9.37 -16.51
CA GLU A 132 5.73 9.44 -16.47
C GLU A 132 6.23 9.57 -15.03
N GLU A 133 5.50 10.30 -14.18
CA GLU A 133 5.80 10.42 -12.75
C GLU A 133 5.65 9.10 -11.97
N LEU A 134 4.89 8.13 -12.47
CA LEU A 134 4.70 6.79 -11.86
C LEU A 134 5.79 5.79 -12.27
N TYR A 135 6.70 6.19 -13.15
CA TYR A 135 7.93 5.44 -13.41
C TYR A 135 8.99 5.87 -12.40
N TYR A 136 9.16 5.09 -11.34
CA TYR A 136 10.10 5.44 -10.28
C TYR A 136 11.49 4.95 -10.64
N ASP A 137 12.43 5.87 -10.60
CA ASP A 137 13.85 5.58 -10.70
C ASP A 137 14.44 5.26 -9.31
N LYS A 138 15.71 4.85 -9.31
CA LYS A 138 16.45 4.54 -8.08
C LYS A 138 16.52 5.73 -7.14
N GLU A 139 16.69 6.93 -7.66
CA GLU A 139 16.87 8.15 -6.87
C GLU A 139 15.58 8.53 -6.13
N LYS A 140 14.44 8.46 -6.81
CA LYS A 140 13.11 8.65 -6.24
C LYS A 140 12.83 7.64 -5.13
N LEU A 141 13.14 6.36 -5.35
CA LEU A 141 12.95 5.31 -4.35
C LEU A 141 13.82 5.52 -3.11
N LEU A 142 15.07 5.97 -3.29
CA LEU A 142 15.95 6.32 -2.17
C LEU A 142 15.45 7.58 -1.43
N ALA A 143 15.00 8.60 -2.15
CA ALA A 143 14.42 9.80 -1.56
C ALA A 143 13.15 9.48 -0.76
N ASN A 144 12.32 8.56 -1.24
CA ASN A 144 11.17 8.04 -0.50
C ASN A 144 11.59 7.30 0.77
N GLY A 145 12.64 6.48 0.70
CA GLY A 145 13.24 5.85 1.89
C GLY A 145 13.71 6.88 2.90
N ASP A 146 14.50 7.85 2.47
CA ASP A 146 15.04 8.91 3.33
C ASP A 146 13.91 9.74 4.00
N ARG A 147 12.79 9.97 3.29
CA ARG A 147 11.60 10.67 3.80
C ARG A 147 10.82 9.85 4.84
N TRP A 148 10.64 8.55 4.60
CA TRP A 148 9.74 7.68 5.37
C TRP A 148 10.44 6.72 6.34
N GLU A 149 11.79 6.74 6.42
CA GLU A 149 12.59 5.77 7.19
C GLU A 149 12.14 5.64 8.64
N ARG A 150 11.79 6.74 9.31
CA ARG A 150 11.34 6.71 10.72
C ARG A 150 10.08 5.86 10.90
N GLU A 151 9.13 6.00 9.98
CA GLU A 151 7.85 5.31 10.06
C GLU A 151 7.97 3.86 9.58
N ILE A 152 8.74 3.65 8.51
CA ILE A 152 9.09 2.32 8.02
C ILE A 152 9.80 1.50 9.10
N ALA A 153 10.81 2.06 9.76
CA ALA A 153 11.55 1.38 10.82
C ALA A 153 10.64 0.99 11.99
N ARG A 154 9.76 1.90 12.42
CA ARG A 154 8.75 1.62 13.46
C ARG A 154 7.80 0.49 13.04
N ASN A 155 7.28 0.52 11.81
CA ASN A 155 6.35 -0.49 11.33
C ASN A 155 7.03 -1.86 11.23
N MET A 156 8.29 -1.90 10.81
CA MET A 156 9.07 -3.12 10.75
C MET A 156 9.39 -3.68 12.13
N GLU A 157 9.70 -2.84 13.12
CA GLU A 157 9.90 -3.29 14.51
C GLU A 157 8.63 -3.94 15.08
N LEU A 158 7.46 -3.39 14.76
CA LEU A 158 6.16 -3.96 15.15
C LEU A 158 5.84 -5.27 14.43
N ASP A 159 6.27 -5.44 13.17
CA ASP A 159 5.98 -6.63 12.37
C ASP A 159 7.05 -7.73 12.45
N ALA A 160 8.26 -7.41 12.91
CA ALA A 160 9.40 -8.32 13.02
C ALA A 160 9.10 -9.65 13.75
N PRO A 161 8.25 -9.71 14.81
CA PRO A 161 7.94 -10.99 15.45
C PRO A 161 7.14 -11.98 14.58
N TYR A 162 6.59 -11.53 13.45
CA TYR A 162 5.69 -12.29 12.60
C TYR A 162 6.28 -12.64 11.22
N ARG A 163 7.55 -12.26 10.98
CA ARG A 163 8.31 -12.53 9.76
C ARG A 163 9.60 -13.24 10.11
#